data_AF-A0A7M1AZH3-F1
#
_entry.id   AF-A0A7M1AZH3-F1
#
_cell.length_a   1.000
_cell.length_b   1.000
_cell.length_c   1.000
_cell.angle_alpha   90.00
_cell.angle_beta   90.00
_cell.angle_gamma   90.00
#
_symmetry.space_group_name_H-M   'P 1'
#
loop_
_entity.id
_entity.type
_entity.pdbx_description
1 polymer ?
#
loop_
_entity_poly.entity_id
_entity_poly.type
_entity_poly.pdbx_seq_one_letter_code
_entity_poly.pdbx_strand_id
1 'polypeptide(L)'
;MLSIKNRIYMHFFIIVSAIFIIIGLILKYTLVDTELPKDFWFSYFELVFILYVVSYYILKKFVFKLDKDINALIKYLEELNDKNYDAHLEIHHNLEFLKISLLLKNLVKRLYKKK
;
A
#
# COMPACT_ATOMS: atom_id res chain seq x y z
N MET A 1 6.79 -17.90 9.58
CA MET A 1 6.56 -16.46 9.85
C MET A 1 6.15 -15.79 8.54
N LEU A 2 4.90 -15.30 8.41
CA LEU A 2 4.46 -14.67 7.15
C LEU A 2 5.28 -13.41 6.84
N SER A 3 5.63 -13.19 5.58
CA SER A 3 6.28 -11.94 5.15
C SER A 3 5.36 -10.74 5.41
N ILE A 4 5.94 -9.56 5.65
CA ILE A 4 5.18 -8.30 5.83
C ILE A 4 4.25 -8.06 4.63
N LYS A 5 4.72 -8.36 3.42
CA LYS A 5 3.93 -8.29 2.19
C LYS A 5 2.67 -9.16 2.27
N ASN A 6 2.81 -10.42 2.71
CA ASN A 6 1.68 -11.33 2.82
C ASN A 6 0.67 -10.88 3.89
N ARG A 7 1.15 -10.25 4.98
CA ARG A 7 0.25 -9.64 5.98
C ARG A 7 -0.55 -8.46 5.41
N ILE A 8 0.10 -7.58 4.62
CA ILE A 8 -0.58 -6.46 3.95
C ILE A 8 -1.65 -6.98 2.99
N TYR A 9 -1.31 -7.98 2.16
CA TYR A 9 -2.28 -8.58 1.24
C TYR A 9 -3.47 -9.22 1.97
N MET A 10 -3.23 -9.93 3.08
CA MET A 10 -4.32 -10.51 3.89
C MET A 10 -5.22 -9.45 4.51
N HIS A 11 -4.66 -8.41 5.14
CA HIS A 11 -5.49 -7.37 5.75
C HIS A 11 -6.32 -6.63 4.71
N PHE A 12 -5.73 -6.30 3.56
CA PHE A 12 -6.46 -5.71 2.45
C PHE A 12 -7.59 -6.62 1.97
N PHE A 13 -7.31 -7.92 1.81
CA PHE A 13 -8.32 -8.89 1.41
C PHE A 13 -9.52 -8.92 2.36
N ILE A 14 -9.24 -8.99 3.67
CA ILE A 14 -10.28 -9.03 4.70
C ILE A 14 -11.12 -7.75 4.66
N ILE A 15 -10.49 -6.57 4.58
CA ILE A 15 -11.18 -5.28 4.56
C ILE A 15 -12.06 -5.15 3.33
N VAL A 16 -11.52 -5.43 2.14
CA VAL A 16 -12.26 -5.32 0.88
C VAL A 16 -13.45 -6.30 0.86
N SER A 17 -13.25 -7.53 1.32
CA SER A 17 -14.33 -8.52 1.41
C SER A 17 -15.43 -8.08 2.39
N ALA A 18 -15.06 -7.54 3.55
CA ALA A 18 -16.02 -7.03 4.52
C ALA A 18 -16.86 -5.88 3.95
N ILE A 19 -16.23 -4.95 3.22
CA ILE A 19 -16.92 -3.83 2.55
C ILE A 19 -17.96 -4.36 1.56
N PHE A 20 -17.60 -5.30 0.70
CA PHE A 20 -18.54 -5.86 -0.28
C PHE A 20 -19.69 -6.61 0.38
N ILE A 21 -19.44 -7.37 1.44
CA ILE A 21 -20.50 -8.04 2.20
C ILE A 21 -21.48 -7.01 2.79
N ILE A 22 -20.95 -5.95 3.41
CA ILE A 22 -21.77 -4.89 4.00
C ILE A 22 -22.61 -4.19 2.92
N ILE A 23 -22.02 -3.84 1.77
CA ILE A 23 -22.75 -3.24 0.65
C ILE A 23 -23.84 -4.17 0.14
N GLY A 24 -23.55 -5.46 -0.02
CA GLY A 24 -24.53 -6.46 -0.44
C GLY A 24 -25.71 -6.57 0.53
N LEU A 25 -25.43 -6.52 1.85
CA LEU A 25 -26.48 -6.52 2.87
C LEU A 25 -27.31 -5.24 2.86
N ILE A 26 -26.67 -4.07 2.69
CA ILE A 26 -27.37 -2.78 2.56
C ILE A 26 -28.30 -2.83 1.36
N LEU A 27 -27.79 -3.22 0.19
CA LEU A 27 -28.59 -3.34 -1.04
C LEU A 27 -29.78 -4.27 -0.85
N LYS A 28 -29.56 -5.45 -0.24
CA LYS A 28 -30.64 -6.39 0.08
C LYS A 28 -31.72 -5.75 0.95
N TYR A 29 -31.32 -5.04 2.00
CA TYR A 29 -32.27 -4.43 2.94
C TYR A 29 -33.02 -3.24 2.32
N THR A 30 -32.34 -2.42 1.53
CA THR A 30 -32.95 -1.24 0.89
C THR A 30 -33.86 -1.57 -0.26
N LEU A 31 -33.62 -2.69 -0.95
CA LEU A 31 -34.34 -3.10 -2.16
C LEU A 31 -35.38 -4.20 -1.87
N VAL A 32 -35.71 -4.44 -0.60
CA VAL A 32 -36.62 -5.51 -0.13
C VAL A 32 -38.02 -5.40 -0.77
N ASP A 33 -38.49 -4.18 -1.03
CA ASP A 33 -39.82 -3.93 -1.61
C ASP A 33 -39.81 -3.77 -3.13
N THR A 34 -38.65 -3.93 -3.78
CA THR A 34 -38.52 -3.81 -5.23
C THR A 34 -38.44 -5.19 -5.89
N GLU A 35 -39.17 -5.38 -6.99
CA GLU A 35 -38.99 -6.55 -7.85
C GLU A 35 -37.64 -6.45 -8.57
N LEU A 36 -36.60 -6.97 -7.93
CA LEU A 36 -35.27 -7.04 -8.53
C LEU A 36 -35.24 -8.02 -9.71
N PRO A 37 -34.54 -7.68 -10.80
CA PRO A 37 -34.25 -8.64 -11.86
C PRO A 37 -33.60 -9.90 -11.27
N LYS A 38 -33.99 -11.09 -11.77
CA LYS A 38 -33.53 -12.38 -11.24
C LYS A 38 -32.00 -12.54 -11.31
N ASP A 39 -31.39 -11.82 -12.23
CA ASP A 39 -29.97 -11.77 -12.58
C ASP A 39 -29.19 -10.67 -11.86
N PHE A 40 -29.85 -9.81 -11.07
CA PHE A 40 -29.21 -8.71 -10.34
C PHE A 40 -28.02 -9.17 -9.48
N TRP A 41 -28.20 -10.25 -8.71
CA TRP A 41 -27.15 -10.77 -7.84
C TRP A 41 -25.95 -11.29 -8.63
N PHE A 42 -26.18 -11.88 -9.80
CA PHE A 42 -25.11 -12.36 -10.66
C PHE A 42 -24.27 -11.19 -11.19
N SER A 43 -24.93 -10.16 -11.74
CA SER A 43 -24.27 -8.95 -12.22
C SER A 43 -23.54 -8.19 -11.09
N TYR A 44 -24.11 -8.18 -9.88
CA TYR A 44 -23.45 -7.63 -8.69
C TYR A 44 -22.16 -8.39 -8.36
N PHE A 45 -22.20 -9.73 -8.31
CA PHE A 45 -21.01 -10.55 -8.04
C PHE A 45 -19.93 -10.37 -9.11
N GLU A 46 -20.32 -10.27 -10.38
CA GLU A 46 -19.39 -10.01 -11.48
C GLU A 46 -18.68 -8.66 -11.31
N LEU A 47 -19.43 -7.60 -11.02
CA LEU A 47 -18.87 -6.28 -10.76
C LEU A 47 -17.93 -6.28 -9.55
N VAL A 48 -18.33 -6.92 -8.45
CA VAL A 48 -17.49 -7.09 -7.26
C VAL A 48 -16.20 -7.83 -7.59
N PHE A 49 -16.27 -8.89 -8.39
CA PHE A 49 -15.10 -9.66 -8.81
C PHE A 49 -14.14 -8.83 -9.65
N ILE A 50 -14.64 -8.05 -10.61
CA ILE A 50 -13.81 -7.15 -11.42
C ILE A 50 -13.10 -6.12 -10.54
N LEU A 51 -13.85 -5.44 -9.66
CA LEU A 51 -13.27 -4.46 -8.73
C LEU A 51 -12.23 -5.10 -7.82
N TYR A 52 -12.51 -6.32 -7.34
CA TYR A 52 -11.59 -7.07 -6.51
C TYR A 52 -10.26 -7.32 -7.23
N VAL A 53 -10.30 -7.82 -8.47
CA VAL A 53 -9.10 -8.07 -9.28
C VAL A 53 -8.32 -6.78 -9.52
N VAL A 54 -8.99 -5.70 -9.93
CA VAL A 54 -8.35 -4.40 -10.17
C VAL A 54 -7.68 -3.88 -8.91
N SER A 55 -8.37 -3.96 -7.77
CA SER A 55 -7.86 -3.50 -6.48
C SER A 55 -6.60 -4.27 -6.05
N TYR A 56 -6.54 -5.57 -6.32
CA TYR A 56 -5.36 -6.41 -6.06
C TYR A 56 -4.14 -5.96 -6.87
N TYR A 57 -4.31 -5.66 -8.17
CA TYR A 57 -3.20 -5.18 -9.00
C TYR A 57 -2.68 -3.81 -8.55
N ILE A 58 -3.57 -2.90 -8.16
CA ILE A 58 -3.21 -1.59 -7.62
C ILE A 58 -2.39 -1.78 -6.33
N LEU A 59 -2.87 -2.63 -5.41
CA LEU A 59 -2.16 -2.91 -4.17
C LEU A 59 -0.78 -3.53 -4.43
N LYS A 60 -0.69 -4.52 -5.31
CA LYS A 60 0.59 -5.16 -5.66
C LYS A 60 1.60 -4.14 -6.17
N LYS A 61 1.17 -3.23 -7.05
CA LYS A 61 2.02 -2.15 -7.56
C LYS A 61 2.45 -1.19 -6.46
N PHE A 62 1.55 -0.85 -5.54
CA PHE A 62 1.85 0.01 -4.41
C PHE A 62 2.87 -0.62 -3.44
N VAL A 63 2.65 -1.87 -3.04
CA VAL A 63 3.57 -2.62 -2.17
C VAL A 63 4.95 -2.73 -2.81
N PHE A 64 5.03 -2.99 -4.12
CA PHE A 64 6.30 -3.05 -4.84
C PHE A 64 7.05 -1.71 -4.81
N LYS A 65 6.35 -0.60 -5.02
CA LYS A 65 6.95 0.75 -4.95
C LYS A 65 7.44 1.09 -3.54
N LEU A 66 6.66 0.76 -2.52
CA LEU A 66 7.06 0.95 -1.12
C LEU A 66 8.32 0.16 -0.78
N ASP A 67 8.36 -1.11 -1.19
CA ASP A 67 9.51 -1.98 -0.95
C ASP A 67 10.78 -1.43 -1.60
N LYS A 68 10.67 -0.88 -2.82
CA LYS A 68 11.78 -0.23 -3.51
C LYS A 68 12.31 0.98 -2.74
N ASP A 69 11.43 1.87 -2.30
CA ASP A 69 11.83 3.08 -1.56
C ASP A 69 12.39 2.74 -0.17
N ILE A 70 11.84 1.74 0.53
CA ILE A 70 12.37 1.26 1.82
C ILE A 70 13.77 0.68 1.64
N ASN A 71 13.97 -0.18 0.64
CA ASN A 71 15.28 -0.79 0.41
C ASN A 71 16.34 0.25 0.03
N ALA A 72 15.98 1.28 -0.74
CA ALA A 72 16.88 2.40 -1.03
C ALA A 72 17.28 3.14 0.26
N LEU A 73 16.33 3.33 1.18
CA LEU A 73 16.58 4.00 2.45
C LEU A 73 17.45 3.16 3.40
N ILE A 74 17.22 1.85 3.46
CA ILE A 74 18.06 0.91 4.23
C ILE A 74 19.48 0.93 3.70
N LYS A 75 19.67 0.78 2.38
CA LYS A 75 21.00 0.81 1.75
C LYS A 75 21.74 2.11 2.04
N TYR A 76 21.04 3.24 1.96
CA TYR A 76 21.63 4.54 2.30
C TYR A 76 22.08 4.61 3.77
N LEU A 77 21.28 4.08 4.70
CA LEU A 77 21.66 4.02 6.11
C LEU A 77 22.87 3.09 6.36
N GLU A 78 22.98 1.99 5.62
CA GLU A 78 24.14 1.09 5.66
C GLU A 78 25.41 1.84 5.20
N GLU A 79 25.35 2.57 4.08
CA GLU A 79 26.48 3.38 3.60
C GLU A 79 26.88 4.47 4.61
N LEU A 80 25.90 5.11 5.27
CA LEU A 80 26.18 6.08 6.34
C LEU A 80 26.84 5.45 7.57
N ASN A 81 26.45 4.22 7.94
CA ASN A 81 27.06 3.48 9.03
C ASN A 81 28.53 3.17 8.73
N ASP A 82 28.85 2.90 7.47
CA ASP A 82 30.22 2.74 6.97
C ASP A 82 30.98 4.07 6.82
N LYS A 83 30.41 5.17 7.32
CA LYS A 83 30.94 6.55 7.27
C LYS A 83 31.05 7.13 5.86
N ASN A 84 30.37 6.55 4.87
CA ASN A 84 30.24 7.13 3.55
C ASN A 84 29.15 8.20 3.55
N TYR A 85 29.50 9.42 3.97
CA TYR A 85 28.55 10.54 4.06
C TYR A 85 28.16 11.15 2.70
N ASP A 86 28.85 10.78 1.62
CA ASP A 86 28.58 11.21 0.25
C ASP A 86 27.59 10.30 -0.50
N ALA A 87 27.10 9.26 0.18
CA ALA A 87 26.06 8.37 -0.33
C ALA A 87 24.85 9.13 -0.90
N HIS A 88 24.26 8.59 -1.96
CA HIS A 88 23.12 9.22 -2.64
C HIS A 88 21.82 8.46 -2.36
N LEU A 89 20.80 9.17 -1.86
CA LEU A 89 19.48 8.61 -1.57
C LEU A 89 18.45 9.17 -2.56
N GLU A 90 17.86 8.29 -3.36
CA GLU A 90 16.74 8.62 -4.23
C GLU A 90 15.47 7.90 -3.80
N ILE A 91 14.46 8.68 -3.42
CA ILE A 91 13.11 8.21 -3.14
C ILE A 91 12.19 8.73 -4.25
N HIS A 92 11.48 7.82 -4.92
CA HIS A 92 10.76 8.14 -6.15
C HIS A 92 9.24 8.04 -6.02
N HIS A 93 8.71 7.33 -5.00
CA HIS A 93 7.30 6.95 -5.01
C HIS A 93 6.50 7.37 -3.78
N ASN A 94 7.09 7.39 -2.59
CA ASN A 94 6.39 7.74 -1.35
C ASN A 94 6.85 9.11 -0.80
N LEU A 95 5.90 10.04 -0.68
CA LEU A 95 6.13 11.38 -0.13
C LEU A 95 6.62 11.37 1.32
N GLU A 96 6.15 10.44 2.15
CA GLU A 96 6.63 10.33 3.52
C GLU A 96 8.09 9.88 3.56
N PHE A 97 8.46 8.92 2.72
CA PHE A 97 9.85 8.49 2.61
C PHE A 97 10.73 9.58 2.00
N LEU A 98 10.20 10.42 1.10
CA LEU A 98 10.89 11.61 0.61
C LEU A 98 11.11 12.64 1.73
N LYS A 99 10.11 12.85 2.60
CA LYS A 99 10.26 13.72 3.76
C LYS A 99 11.32 13.17 4.73
N ILE A 100 11.32 11.87 4.97
CA ILE A 100 12.32 11.20 5.80
C ILE A 100 13.71 11.33 5.18
N SER A 101 13.87 11.14 3.86
CA SER A 101 15.16 11.27 3.18
C SER A 101 15.74 12.68 3.30
N LEU A 102 14.91 13.72 3.19
CA LEU A 102 15.33 15.11 3.39
C LEU A 102 15.78 15.38 4.83
N LEU A 103 15.00 14.92 5.81
CA LEU A 103 15.37 15.04 7.23
C LEU A 103 16.68 14.32 7.53
N LEU A 104 16.84 13.10 7.00
CA LEU A 104 18.04 12.29 7.16
C LEU A 104 19.26 12.97 6.54
N LYS A 105 19.14 13.50 5.32
CA LYS A 105 20.21 14.27 4.66
C LYS A 105 20.64 15.49 5.48
N ASN A 106 19.69 16.17 6.12
CA ASN A 106 19.99 17.29 7.02
C ASN A 106 20.72 16.85 8.28
N LEU A 107 20.37 15.69 8.85
CA LEU A 107 21.09 15.11 10.00
C LEU A 107 22.51 14.73 9.63
N VAL A 108 22.72 14.07 8.49
CA VAL A 108 24.04 13.70 7.98
C VAL A 108 24.93 14.93 7.79
N LYS A 109 24.41 16.01 7.19
CA LYS A 109 25.14 17.28 7.07
C LYS A 109 25.57 17.85 8.42
N ARG A 110 24.72 17.74 9.45
CA ARG A 110 25.05 18.21 10.82
C ARG A 110 26.10 17.32 11.47
N LEU A 111 26.03 16.01 11.27
CA LEU A 111 27.02 15.05 11.76
C LEU A 111 28.39 15.29 11.11
N TYR A 112 28.44 15.48 9.79
CA TYR A 112 29.67 15.75 9.06
C TYR A 112 30.34 17.05 9.52
N LYS A 113 29.57 18.13 9.73
CA LYS A 113 30.09 19.43 10.20
C LYS A 113 30.57 19.44 11.67
N LYS A 114 30.16 18.47 12.48
CA LYS A 114 30.61 18.33 13.88
C LYS A 114 31.89 17.51 14.01
N LYS A 115 32.35 16.90 12.92
CA LYS A 115 33.61 16.17 12.83
C LYS A 115 34.72 17.13 12.41
#